data_AF-A0A7C5S619-F1
#
_entry.id   AF-A0A7C5S619-F1
#
_cell.length_a   1.000
_cell.length_b   1.000
_cell.length_c   1.000
_cell.angle_alpha   90.00
_cell.angle_beta   90.00
_cell.angle_gamma   90.00
#
_symmetry.space_group_name_H-M   'P 1'
#
loop_
_entity.id
_entity.type
_entity.pdbx_description
1 polymer ?
#
loop_
_entity_poly.entity_id
_entity_poly.type
_entity_poly.pdbx_seq_one_letter_code
_entity_poly.pdbx_strand_id
1 'polypeptide(L)'
;MKKIEPLKSGKYYHLYNRGINSENIFLDKDDYFHFLRLYDKYMSPVAYTFAYVLMTNHFHLLVKIRDKVAYRYSNDSKLFDTERFNDIKWETVDIGDDLSACEAPDNVNGGKLPKPHMHLSHLCNAYAKYFNKRHERHGALFERAFKRKMIDNGEYLKKLVLYIHNNPVHHGFCEHPVEYPWSSYLACISVKPSKVHRNAVVGWFDSEANFKELHNSKTNDISIEDWLGI
;
A
#
# COMPACT_ATOMS: atom_id res chain seq x y z
N MET A 1 20.43 15.21 6.58
CA MET A 1 19.10 14.55 6.46
C MET A 1 18.91 14.08 5.03
N LYS A 2 18.60 12.80 4.79
CA LYS A 2 18.27 12.29 3.45
C LYS A 2 16.98 12.98 2.99
N LYS A 3 17.00 13.66 1.84
CA LYS A 3 15.83 14.38 1.31
C LYS A 3 14.73 13.37 0.99
N ILE A 4 13.58 13.47 1.66
CA ILE A 4 12.46 12.57 1.44
C ILE A 4 11.79 12.97 0.13
N GLU A 5 11.74 12.07 -0.85
CA GLU A 5 11.06 12.33 -2.10
C GLU A 5 9.53 12.39 -1.91
N PRO A 6 8.85 13.42 -2.45
CA PRO A 6 7.40 13.49 -2.38
C PRO A 6 6.76 12.44 -3.30
N LEU A 7 5.63 11.89 -2.86
CA LEU A 7 4.78 11.04 -3.69
C LEU A 7 4.04 11.92 -4.70
N LYS A 8 4.30 11.71 -5.99
CA LYS A 8 3.75 12.46 -7.12
C LYS A 8 2.57 11.71 -7.73
N SER A 9 1.52 12.45 -8.08
CA SER A 9 0.34 11.91 -8.74
C SER A 9 0.69 11.24 -10.08
N GLY A 10 -0.02 10.17 -10.43
CA GLY A 10 0.17 9.42 -11.67
C GLY A 10 1.42 8.53 -11.72
N LYS A 11 2.28 8.54 -10.68
CA LYS A 11 3.53 7.77 -10.64
C LYS A 11 3.39 6.49 -9.80
N TYR A 12 4.18 5.48 -10.16
CA TYR A 12 4.28 4.23 -9.44
C TYR A 12 5.32 4.33 -8.33
N TYR A 13 5.04 3.69 -7.21
CA TYR A 13 5.92 3.62 -6.06
C TYR A 13 5.91 2.24 -5.43
N HIS A 14 7.11 1.79 -5.07
CA HIS A 14 7.29 0.80 -4.03
C HIS A 14 7.27 1.50 -2.67
N LEU A 15 6.27 1.22 -1.84
CA LEU A 15 6.15 1.73 -0.47
C LEU A 15 6.34 0.58 0.51
N TYR A 16 7.13 0.78 1.54
CA TYR A 16 7.37 -0.26 2.54
C TYR A 16 7.77 0.33 3.89
N ASN A 17 7.47 -0.42 4.94
CA ASN A 17 7.89 -0.08 6.30
C ASN A 17 8.07 -1.36 7.13
N ARG A 18 8.86 -1.28 8.20
CA ARG A 18 9.20 -2.39 9.09
C ARG A 18 8.98 -1.99 10.55
N GLY A 19 8.76 -2.98 11.40
CA GLY A 19 8.72 -2.84 12.84
C GLY A 19 10.05 -2.30 13.38
N ILE A 20 10.00 -1.48 14.42
CA ILE A 20 11.25 -1.03 15.07
C ILE A 20 12.01 -2.24 15.61
N ASN A 21 13.33 -2.21 15.54
CA ASN A 21 14.18 -3.35 15.95
C ASN A 21 13.81 -4.67 15.25
N SER A 22 13.23 -4.61 14.05
CA SER A 22 12.69 -5.78 13.32
C SER A 22 11.63 -6.57 14.09
N GLU A 23 10.93 -5.93 15.03
CA GLU A 23 9.87 -6.56 15.81
C GLU A 23 8.69 -6.96 14.94
N ASN A 24 7.99 -8.03 15.34
CA ASN A 24 6.77 -8.44 14.65
C ASN A 24 5.68 -7.37 14.83
N ILE A 25 5.12 -6.96 13.70
CA ILE A 25 4.01 -6.01 13.60
C ILE A 25 2.69 -6.73 13.30
N PHE A 26 2.71 -8.05 13.03
CA PHE A 26 1.53 -8.91 12.97
C PHE A 26 1.81 -10.18 13.79
N LEU A 27 1.05 -10.40 14.86
CA LEU A 27 1.20 -11.54 15.75
C LEU A 27 0.16 -12.63 15.49
N ASP A 28 -1.04 -12.23 15.07
CA ASP A 28 -2.15 -13.13 14.76
C ASP A 28 -2.90 -12.69 13.50
N LYS A 29 -3.93 -13.45 13.10
CA LYS A 29 -4.73 -13.15 11.89
C LYS A 29 -5.51 -11.84 12.01
N ASP A 30 -5.91 -11.43 13.20
CA ASP A 30 -6.71 -10.21 13.41
C ASP A 30 -5.88 -8.97 13.10
N ASP A 31 -4.59 -9.01 13.42
CA ASP A 31 -3.62 -7.95 13.09
C ASP A 31 -3.57 -7.70 11.57
N TYR A 32 -3.41 -8.76 10.78
CA TYR A 32 -3.41 -8.65 9.32
C TYR A 32 -4.74 -8.11 8.78
N PHE A 33 -5.86 -8.65 9.25
CA PHE A 33 -7.18 -8.17 8.83
C PHE A 33 -7.43 -6.71 9.22
N HIS A 34 -6.98 -6.30 10.41
CA HIS A 34 -7.10 -4.92 10.85
C HIS A 34 -6.27 -3.97 9.99
N PHE A 35 -5.03 -4.34 9.67
CA PHE A 35 -4.19 -3.57 8.78
C PHE A 35 -4.81 -3.42 7.40
N LEU A 36 -5.35 -4.49 6.81
CA LEU A 36 -6.01 -4.44 5.51
C LEU A 36 -7.27 -3.56 5.53
N ARG A 37 -8.04 -3.53 6.62
CA ARG A 37 -9.16 -2.59 6.79
C ARG A 37 -8.69 -1.13 6.84
N LEU A 38 -7.61 -0.84 7.56
CA LEU A 38 -7.04 0.51 7.60
C LEU A 38 -6.41 0.88 6.25
N TYR A 39 -5.80 -0.07 5.56
CA TYR A 39 -5.28 0.12 4.21
C TYR A 39 -6.39 0.57 3.27
N ASP A 40 -7.53 -0.13 3.31
CA ASP A 40 -8.67 0.24 2.49
C ASP A 40 -9.22 1.64 2.85
N LYS A 41 -9.25 1.97 4.14
CA LYS A 41 -9.69 3.30 4.61
C LYS A 41 -8.77 4.44 4.16
N TYR A 42 -7.46 4.24 4.21
CA TYR A 42 -6.50 5.34 4.01
C TYR A 42 -5.86 5.36 2.63
N MET A 43 -5.45 4.20 2.10
CA MET A 43 -4.66 4.12 0.87
C MET A 43 -5.53 3.98 -0.38
N SER A 44 -6.57 3.15 -0.35
CA SER A 44 -7.42 2.92 -1.53
C SER A 44 -8.05 4.18 -2.12
N PRO A 45 -8.39 5.23 -1.35
CA PRO A 45 -8.88 6.50 -1.91
C PRO A 45 -7.83 7.28 -2.71
N VAL A 46 -6.53 7.14 -2.40
CA VAL A 46 -5.45 7.94 -2.98
C VAL A 46 -4.52 7.17 -3.90
N ALA A 47 -4.65 5.85 -3.95
CA ALA A 47 -3.74 4.98 -4.67
C ALA A 47 -4.45 3.78 -5.28
N TYR A 48 -4.02 3.42 -6.49
CA TYR A 48 -4.31 2.14 -7.12
C TYR A 48 -3.30 1.12 -6.64
N THR A 49 -3.76 -0.06 -6.22
CA THR A 49 -2.91 -1.13 -5.67
C THR A 49 -2.68 -2.20 -6.73
N PHE A 50 -1.42 -2.58 -6.95
CA PHE A 50 -1.04 -3.58 -7.94
C PHE A 50 -0.43 -4.82 -7.31
N ALA A 51 0.39 -4.67 -6.27
CA ALA A 51 0.87 -5.81 -5.50
C ALA A 51 1.07 -5.42 -4.03
N TYR A 52 0.93 -6.37 -3.12
CA TYR A 52 1.32 -6.25 -1.73
C TYR A 52 1.73 -7.58 -1.12
N VAL A 53 2.53 -7.49 -0.05
CA VAL A 53 2.77 -8.58 0.90
C VAL A 53 2.88 -7.99 2.31
N LEU A 54 2.23 -8.65 3.26
CA LEU A 54 2.34 -8.35 4.68
C LEU A 54 3.15 -9.46 5.33
N MET A 55 4.40 -9.18 5.69
CA MET A 55 5.30 -10.07 6.43
C MET A 55 5.17 -9.81 7.92
N THR A 56 5.51 -10.79 8.77
CA THR A 56 5.33 -10.67 10.23
C THR A 56 5.91 -9.38 10.82
N ASN A 57 7.06 -8.90 10.35
CA ASN A 57 7.71 -7.69 10.83
C ASN A 57 7.73 -6.52 9.84
N HIS A 58 7.25 -6.66 8.60
CA HIS A 58 7.28 -5.58 7.60
C HIS A 58 6.23 -5.76 6.51
N PHE A 59 6.07 -4.78 5.64
CA PHE A 59 5.17 -4.89 4.48
C PHE A 59 5.76 -4.23 3.24
N HIS A 60 5.39 -4.72 2.06
CA HIS A 60 5.69 -4.09 0.77
C HIS A 60 4.41 -3.84 -0.02
N LEU A 61 4.34 -2.68 -0.68
CA LEU A 61 3.21 -2.24 -1.48
C LEU A 61 3.74 -1.70 -2.81
N LEU A 62 3.18 -2.17 -3.93
CA LEU A 62 3.30 -1.53 -5.24
C LEU A 62 2.01 -0.78 -5.53
N VAL A 63 2.11 0.55 -5.59
CA VAL A 63 0.97 1.43 -5.81
C VAL A 63 1.23 2.45 -6.91
N LYS A 64 0.17 2.88 -7.60
CA LYS A 64 0.18 4.12 -8.41
C LYS A 64 -0.63 5.17 -7.67
N ILE A 65 -0.04 6.34 -7.42
CA ILE A 65 -0.79 7.45 -6.81
C ILE A 65 -1.81 7.94 -7.82
N ARG A 66 -3.08 8.07 -7.41
CA ARG A 66 -4.14 8.56 -8.28
C ARG A 66 -3.82 9.99 -8.73
N ASP A 67 -4.04 10.24 -10.01
CA ASP A 67 -4.09 11.56 -10.60
C ASP A 67 -5.51 12.11 -10.57
N LYS A 68 -5.65 13.44 -10.64
CA LYS A 68 -6.94 14.13 -10.83
C LYS A 68 -7.98 13.80 -9.75
N VAL A 69 -7.53 13.72 -8.49
CA VAL A 69 -8.37 13.45 -7.31
C VAL A 69 -8.35 14.64 -6.35
N ALA A 70 -9.50 14.98 -5.75
CA ALA A 70 -9.64 15.97 -4.67
C ALA A 70 -10.34 15.38 -3.45
N TYR A 71 -10.11 15.98 -2.27
CA TYR A 71 -10.90 15.69 -1.08
C TYR A 71 -12.09 16.61 -0.94
N ARG A 72 -13.26 16.00 -0.71
CA ARG A 72 -14.43 16.68 -0.20
C ARG A 72 -14.62 16.29 1.26
N TYR A 73 -14.65 17.26 2.16
CA TYR A 73 -14.88 17.02 3.58
C TYR A 73 -16.38 17.01 3.89
N SER A 74 -16.85 16.06 4.70
CA SER A 74 -18.19 16.12 5.28
C SER A 74 -18.17 17.08 6.48
N ASN A 75 -18.99 18.13 6.42
CA ASN A 75 -19.14 19.14 7.47
C ASN A 75 -20.09 18.65 8.57
N ASP A 76 -19.85 17.49 9.18
CA ASP A 76 -20.65 17.05 10.33
C ASP A 76 -19.81 16.99 11.60
N SER A 77 -20.04 17.98 12.48
CA SER A 77 -19.24 18.25 13.67
C SER A 77 -19.84 17.68 14.96
N LYS A 78 -20.84 16.80 14.88
CA LYS A 78 -21.63 16.33 16.04
C LYS A 78 -21.80 14.82 16.11
N LEU A 79 -20.73 14.02 16.23
CA LEU A 79 -20.88 12.58 16.51
C LEU A 79 -19.88 12.08 17.58
N PHE A 80 -20.39 11.23 18.48
CA PHE A 80 -19.70 10.68 19.65
C PHE A 80 -18.69 9.57 19.28
N ASP A 81 -17.71 9.34 20.16
CA ASP A 81 -16.43 8.68 19.87
C ASP A 81 -16.50 7.22 19.36
N THR A 82 -17.61 6.51 19.56
CA THR A 82 -17.79 5.11 19.14
C THR A 82 -18.18 4.93 17.67
N GLU A 83 -18.70 5.96 17.00
CA GLU A 83 -19.13 5.91 15.58
C GLU A 83 -18.05 6.37 14.60
N ARG A 84 -16.98 7.01 15.08
CA ARG A 84 -15.86 7.57 14.29
C ARG A 84 -15.09 6.57 13.41
N PHE A 85 -15.21 5.27 13.67
CA PHE A 85 -14.53 4.26 12.84
C PHE A 85 -15.18 4.13 11.46
N ASN A 86 -16.49 4.34 11.35
CA ASN A 86 -17.27 4.13 10.14
C ASN A 86 -17.46 5.40 9.31
N ASP A 87 -17.39 6.59 9.94
CA ASP A 87 -17.57 7.84 9.20
C ASP A 87 -16.31 8.25 8.44
N ILE A 88 -16.44 8.18 7.12
CA ILE A 88 -15.48 8.77 6.20
C ILE A 88 -15.64 10.30 6.29
N LYS A 89 -14.80 10.94 7.12
CA LYS A 89 -14.76 12.41 7.28
C LYS A 89 -14.44 13.15 5.95
N TRP A 90 -13.91 12.43 4.97
CA TRP A 90 -13.51 12.98 3.68
C TRP A 90 -13.66 11.92 2.59
N GLU A 91 -14.32 12.25 1.49
CA GLU A 91 -14.39 11.39 0.31
C GLU A 91 -13.34 11.85 -0.72
N THR A 92 -12.78 10.91 -1.47
CA THR A 92 -11.99 11.23 -2.67
C THR A 92 -12.88 11.24 -3.88
N VAL A 93 -12.94 12.37 -4.57
CA VAL A 93 -13.70 12.57 -5.80
C VAL A 93 -12.75 12.68 -6.99
N ASP A 94 -13.11 12.01 -8.09
CA ASP A 94 -12.42 12.17 -9.38
C ASP A 94 -12.87 13.49 -10.01
N ILE A 95 -11.91 14.37 -10.33
CA ILE A 95 -12.18 15.72 -10.86
C ILE A 95 -12.20 15.73 -12.40
N GLY A 96 -11.90 14.61 -13.06
CA GLY A 96 -11.84 14.53 -14.53
C GLY A 96 -10.75 15.43 -15.14
N ASP A 97 -10.93 15.83 -16.40
CA ASP A 97 -9.99 16.68 -17.16
C ASP A 97 -10.16 18.19 -16.92
N ASP A 98 -11.07 18.59 -16.03
CA ASP A 98 -11.30 20.00 -15.69
C ASP A 98 -10.16 20.52 -14.79
N LEU A 99 -9.07 20.92 -15.45
CA LEU A 99 -7.85 21.46 -14.84
C LEU A 99 -8.04 22.85 -14.22
N SER A 100 -9.19 23.51 -14.41
CA SER A 100 -9.46 24.85 -13.88
C SER A 100 -9.46 24.91 -12.35
N ALA A 101 -9.71 23.77 -11.68
CA ALA A 101 -9.63 23.64 -10.22
C ALA A 101 -8.20 23.36 -9.69
N CYS A 102 -7.24 23.09 -10.57
CA CYS A 102 -5.90 22.60 -10.19
C CYS A 102 -4.85 23.71 -10.06
N GLU A 103 -5.10 24.89 -10.63
CA GLU A 103 -4.16 26.02 -10.65
C GLU A 103 -4.47 27.10 -9.60
N ALA A 104 -5.55 26.94 -8.82
CA ALA A 104 -5.86 27.88 -7.77
C ALA A 104 -4.99 27.63 -6.52
N PRO A 105 -4.38 28.67 -5.92
CA PRO A 105 -3.80 28.54 -4.59
C PRO A 105 -4.93 28.09 -3.65
N ASP A 106 -4.64 27.10 -2.80
CA ASP A 106 -5.49 26.59 -1.71
C ASP A 106 -6.73 27.46 -1.44
N ASN A 107 -7.87 27.23 -2.13
CA ASN A 107 -9.26 27.58 -1.74
C ASN A 107 -10.28 27.92 -2.84
N VAL A 108 -9.98 27.91 -4.14
CA VAL A 108 -11.04 28.27 -5.11
C VAL A 108 -11.74 27.00 -5.60
N ASN A 109 -12.94 26.75 -5.05
CA ASN A 109 -13.88 25.64 -5.35
C ASN A 109 -13.73 24.33 -4.55
N GLY A 110 -13.64 24.43 -3.21
CA GLY A 110 -14.23 23.44 -2.30
C GLY A 110 -13.59 22.05 -2.19
N GLY A 111 -12.44 21.81 -2.85
CA GLY A 111 -11.68 20.56 -2.74
C GLY A 111 -10.21 20.81 -2.44
N LYS A 112 -9.60 20.04 -1.53
CA LYS A 112 -8.16 20.09 -1.23
C LYS A 112 -7.43 18.96 -1.94
N LEU A 113 -6.27 19.24 -2.55
CA LEU A 113 -5.47 18.17 -3.15
C LEU A 113 -4.99 17.17 -2.08
N PRO A 114 -5.09 15.87 -2.34
CA PRO A 114 -4.61 14.85 -1.46
C PRO A 114 -3.10 14.97 -1.24
N LYS A 115 -2.65 14.74 -0.01
CA LYS A 115 -1.23 14.56 0.31
C LYS A 115 -0.98 13.06 0.52
N PRO A 116 -0.57 12.28 -0.51
CA PRO A 116 -0.58 10.82 -0.42
C PRO A 116 0.29 10.27 0.71
N HIS A 117 1.40 10.94 1.02
CA HIS A 117 2.29 10.53 2.12
C HIS A 117 1.63 10.63 3.50
N MET A 118 0.63 11.50 3.68
CA MET A 118 -0.13 11.59 4.93
C MET A 118 -1.05 10.39 5.11
N HIS A 119 -1.49 9.75 4.02
CA HIS A 119 -2.41 8.62 4.08
C HIS A 119 -1.73 7.38 4.61
N LEU A 120 -0.53 7.09 4.10
CA LEU A 120 0.29 6.00 4.64
C LEU A 120 0.72 6.31 6.09
N SER A 121 1.01 7.58 6.40
CA SER A 121 1.30 7.99 7.78
C SER A 121 0.10 7.76 8.72
N HIS A 122 -1.11 8.12 8.29
CA HIS A 122 -2.34 7.89 9.06
C HIS A 122 -2.63 6.41 9.25
N LEU A 123 -2.43 5.59 8.21
CA LEU A 123 -2.53 4.13 8.29
C LEU A 123 -1.58 3.59 9.37
N CYS A 124 -0.28 3.86 9.25
CA CYS A 124 0.73 3.37 10.19
C CYS A 124 0.43 3.83 11.62
N ASN A 125 0.01 5.08 11.81
CA ASN A 125 -0.34 5.61 13.13
C ASN A 125 -1.60 4.97 13.72
N ALA A 126 -2.65 4.78 12.91
CA ALA A 126 -3.87 4.12 13.35
C ALA A 126 -3.60 2.67 13.71
N TYR A 127 -2.80 1.97 12.91
CA TYR A 127 -2.42 0.59 13.16
C TYR A 127 -1.55 0.46 14.41
N ALA A 128 -0.55 1.32 14.59
CA ALA A 128 0.29 1.31 15.78
C ALA A 128 -0.53 1.52 17.07
N LYS A 129 -1.54 2.41 17.04
CA LYS A 129 -2.46 2.59 18.18
C LYS A 129 -3.27 1.34 18.47
N TYR A 130 -3.80 0.69 17.43
CA TYR A 130 -4.54 -0.57 17.57
C TYR A 130 -3.64 -1.66 18.16
N PHE A 131 -2.47 -1.88 17.57
CA PHE A 131 -1.52 -2.92 17.97
C PHE A 131 -1.05 -2.73 19.41
N ASN A 132 -0.65 -1.50 19.76
CA ASN A 132 -0.23 -1.16 21.12
C ASN A 132 -1.34 -1.40 22.15
N LYS A 133 -2.58 -1.03 21.83
CA LYS A 133 -3.73 -1.26 22.72
C LYS A 133 -4.05 -2.74 22.87
N ARG A 134 -4.02 -3.52 21.77
CA ARG A 134 -4.40 -4.95 21.75
C ARG A 134 -3.38 -5.81 22.49
N HIS A 135 -2.08 -5.51 22.30
CA HIS A 135 -0.98 -6.33 22.77
C HIS A 135 -0.27 -5.73 23.99
N GLU A 136 -0.94 -4.82 24.73
CA GLU A 136 -0.43 -4.18 25.95
C GLU A 136 0.99 -3.59 25.77
N ARG A 137 1.25 -3.04 24.58
CA ARG A 137 2.53 -2.49 24.17
C ARG A 137 2.50 -0.96 24.21
N HIS A 138 3.66 -0.34 24.41
CA HIS A 138 3.87 1.10 24.33
C HIS A 138 5.00 1.46 23.36
N GLY A 139 4.99 2.69 22.87
CA GLY A 139 6.05 3.24 22.01
C GLY A 139 5.75 3.19 20.52
N ALA A 140 6.77 3.47 19.71
CA ALA A 140 6.67 3.39 18.26
C ALA A 140 6.62 1.92 17.82
N LEU A 141 5.74 1.61 16.85
CA LEU A 141 5.69 0.28 16.23
C LEU A 141 6.55 0.23 14.96
N PHE A 142 6.50 1.27 14.13
CA PHE A 142 7.19 1.32 12.85
C PHE A 142 8.45 2.20 12.88
N GLU A 143 9.40 1.90 11.99
CA GLU A 143 10.53 2.79 11.72
C GLU A 143 10.06 4.21 11.30
N ARG A 144 10.84 5.23 11.72
CA ARG A 144 10.52 6.63 11.41
C ARG A 144 10.65 6.88 9.92
N ALA A 145 9.54 7.38 9.36
CA ALA A 145 9.27 7.56 7.95
C ALA A 145 9.31 6.24 7.16
N PHE A 146 8.18 5.89 6.55
CA PHE A 146 8.14 4.79 5.59
C PHE A 146 9.09 5.07 4.41
N LYS A 147 9.69 3.99 3.92
CA LYS A 147 10.59 4.03 2.78
C LYS A 147 9.76 3.99 1.49
N ARG A 148 10.31 4.61 0.45
CA ARG A 148 9.63 4.77 -0.84
C ARG A 148 10.64 4.78 -1.98
N LYS A 149 10.29 4.18 -3.10
CA LYS A 149 11.06 4.23 -4.33
C LYS A 149 10.13 4.44 -5.53
N MET A 150 10.38 5.49 -6.31
CA MET A 150 9.63 5.71 -7.56
C MET A 150 10.02 4.65 -8.58
N ILE A 151 9.05 4.15 -9.33
CA ILE A 151 9.25 3.20 -10.42
C ILE A 151 8.81 3.87 -11.73
N ASP A 152 9.73 4.00 -12.67
CA ASP A 152 9.52 4.65 -13.98
C ASP A 152 9.77 3.71 -15.18
N ASN A 153 10.15 2.46 -14.91
CA ASN A 153 10.43 1.45 -15.92
C ASN A 153 9.52 0.21 -15.74
N GLY A 154 8.87 -0.21 -16.82
CA GLY A 154 7.95 -1.35 -16.86
C GLY A 154 8.61 -2.69 -16.52
N GLU A 155 9.86 -2.93 -16.94
CA GLU A 155 10.59 -4.16 -16.57
C GLU A 155 10.85 -4.23 -15.07
N TYR A 156 11.21 -3.11 -14.46
CA TYR A 156 11.42 -3.02 -13.01
C TYR A 156 10.11 -3.23 -12.26
N LEU A 157 9.02 -2.70 -12.78
CA LEU A 157 7.70 -2.87 -12.21
C LEU A 157 7.28 -4.37 -12.21
N LYS A 158 7.57 -5.13 -13.29
CA LYS A 158 7.37 -6.59 -13.32
C LYS A 158 8.24 -7.31 -12.29
N LYS A 159 9.54 -6.99 -12.23
CA LYS A 159 10.47 -7.58 -11.25
C LYS A 159 10.03 -7.32 -9.81
N LEU A 160 9.51 -6.12 -9.52
CA LEU A 160 9.00 -5.78 -8.21
C LEU A 160 7.75 -6.59 -7.83
N VAL A 161 6.85 -6.86 -8.78
CA VAL A 161 5.69 -7.75 -8.53
C VAL A 161 6.17 -9.14 -8.13
N LEU A 162 7.13 -9.71 -8.88
CA LEU A 162 7.72 -11.03 -8.56
C LEU A 162 8.34 -11.02 -7.16
N TYR A 163 9.18 -10.03 -6.86
CA TYR A 163 9.80 -9.87 -5.55
C TYR A 163 8.77 -9.77 -4.42
N ILE A 164 7.72 -8.95 -4.57
CA ILE A 164 6.69 -8.78 -3.54
C ILE A 164 5.99 -10.11 -3.26
N HIS A 165 5.59 -10.85 -4.29
CA HIS A 165 4.86 -12.10 -4.12
C HIS A 165 5.75 -13.25 -3.63
N ASN A 166 7.03 -13.28 -4.01
CA ASN A 166 7.98 -14.30 -3.59
C ASN A 166 8.65 -14.00 -2.24
N ASN A 167 8.45 -12.81 -1.66
CA ASN A 167 9.02 -12.45 -0.36
C ASN A 167 8.73 -13.49 0.76
N PRO A 168 7.53 -14.08 0.89
CA PRO A 168 7.28 -15.16 1.84
C PRO A 168 8.11 -16.41 1.57
N VAL A 169 8.38 -16.74 0.31
CA VAL A 169 9.24 -17.86 -0.09
C VAL A 169 10.70 -17.57 0.27
N HIS A 170 11.20 -16.36 -0.05
CA HIS A 170 12.58 -15.96 0.26
C HIS A 170 12.88 -16.00 1.77
N HIS A 171 11.89 -15.67 2.60
CA HIS A 171 12.02 -15.71 4.05
C HIS A 171 11.59 -17.05 4.67
N GLY A 172 11.31 -18.08 3.87
CA GLY A 172 11.03 -19.44 4.34
C GLY A 172 9.68 -19.64 5.03
N PHE A 173 8.68 -18.79 4.76
CA PHE A 173 7.32 -18.93 5.28
C PHE A 173 6.49 -19.97 4.51
N CYS A 174 6.84 -20.24 3.27
CA CYS A 174 6.14 -21.17 2.38
C CYS A 174 7.04 -21.59 1.21
N GLU A 175 6.69 -22.67 0.51
CA GLU A 175 7.42 -23.12 -0.68
C GLU A 175 6.95 -22.40 -1.95
N HIS A 176 5.72 -21.87 -1.94
CA HIS A 176 5.13 -21.18 -3.08
C HIS A 176 4.21 -20.02 -2.66
N PRO A 177 4.16 -18.88 -3.41
CA PRO A 177 3.36 -17.70 -3.04
C PRO A 177 1.86 -17.97 -2.82
N VAL A 178 1.32 -19.03 -3.43
CA VAL A 178 -0.09 -19.44 -3.27
C VAL A 178 -0.42 -19.85 -1.83
N GLU A 179 0.57 -20.31 -1.07
CA GLU A 179 0.40 -20.80 0.30
C GLU A 179 0.37 -19.65 1.32
N TYR A 180 0.81 -18.45 0.93
CA TYR A 180 0.88 -17.30 1.83
C TYR A 180 -0.33 -16.37 1.64
N PRO A 181 -1.31 -16.40 2.57
CA PRO A 181 -2.59 -15.70 2.38
C PRO A 181 -2.49 -14.18 2.51
N TRP A 182 -1.41 -13.66 3.07
CA TRP A 182 -1.22 -12.23 3.33
C TRP A 182 -0.47 -11.50 2.21
N SER A 183 -0.65 -11.97 0.97
CA SER A 183 -0.14 -11.33 -0.24
C SER A 183 -1.23 -11.15 -1.29
N SER A 184 -0.99 -10.29 -2.26
CA SER A 184 -1.86 -10.11 -3.42
C SER A 184 -1.75 -11.20 -4.47
N TYR A 185 -0.87 -12.21 -4.32
CA TYR A 185 -0.69 -13.24 -5.34
C TYR A 185 -2.00 -13.98 -5.63
N LEU A 186 -2.68 -14.44 -4.58
CA LEU A 186 -4.00 -15.08 -4.69
C LEU A 186 -5.05 -14.16 -5.33
N ALA A 187 -4.99 -12.85 -5.05
CA ALA A 187 -5.89 -11.89 -5.66
C ALA A 187 -5.64 -11.74 -7.18
N CYS A 188 -4.43 -12.00 -7.65
CA CYS A 188 -4.08 -11.92 -9.07
C CYS A 188 -4.62 -13.10 -9.88
N ILE A 189 -4.64 -14.30 -9.29
CA ILE A 189 -5.07 -15.55 -9.96
C ILE A 189 -6.51 -15.96 -9.64
N SER A 190 -7.17 -15.26 -8.72
CA SER A 190 -8.56 -15.55 -8.33
C SER A 190 -9.55 -14.78 -9.19
N VAL A 191 -10.76 -15.34 -9.35
CA VAL A 191 -11.92 -14.66 -9.96
C VAL A 191 -12.72 -13.81 -8.97
N LYS A 192 -12.48 -13.94 -7.65
CA LYS A 192 -13.23 -13.23 -6.62
C LYS A 192 -12.98 -11.71 -6.71
N PRO A 193 -13.97 -10.83 -6.47
CA PRO A 193 -13.75 -9.38 -6.47
C PRO A 193 -12.57 -8.95 -5.58
N SER A 194 -11.79 -7.98 -6.06
CA SER A 194 -10.59 -7.49 -5.39
C SER A 194 -10.33 -6.04 -5.79
N LYS A 195 -9.77 -5.27 -4.85
CA LYS A 195 -9.30 -3.88 -5.07
C LYS A 195 -7.89 -3.83 -5.70
N VAL A 196 -7.25 -4.98 -5.86
CA VAL A 196 -5.99 -5.11 -6.61
C VAL A 196 -6.30 -5.01 -8.10
N HIS A 197 -5.53 -4.20 -8.83
CA HIS A 197 -5.63 -4.04 -10.28
C HIS A 197 -5.06 -5.25 -11.03
N ARG A 198 -5.60 -6.45 -10.76
CA ARG A 198 -5.06 -7.72 -11.25
C ARG A 198 -4.97 -7.82 -12.77
N ASN A 199 -5.93 -7.24 -13.50
CA ASN A 199 -5.93 -7.32 -14.97
C ASN A 199 -4.73 -6.57 -15.55
N ALA A 200 -4.37 -5.42 -14.95
CA ALA A 200 -3.17 -4.70 -15.33
C ALA A 200 -1.92 -5.51 -14.94
N VAL A 201 -1.90 -6.06 -13.72
CA VAL A 201 -0.78 -6.86 -13.23
C VAL A 201 -0.51 -8.05 -14.13
N VAL A 202 -1.51 -8.92 -14.32
CA VAL A 202 -1.41 -10.11 -15.19
C VAL A 202 -1.10 -9.70 -16.63
N GLY A 203 -1.69 -8.61 -17.12
CA GLY A 203 -1.42 -8.07 -18.45
C GLY A 203 0.05 -7.66 -18.66
N TRP A 204 0.76 -7.21 -17.62
CA TRP A 204 2.20 -6.94 -17.71
C TRP A 204 3.04 -8.20 -17.96
N PHE A 205 2.50 -9.38 -17.66
CA PHE A 205 3.12 -10.68 -17.90
C PHE A 205 2.53 -11.38 -19.13
N ASP A 206 1.79 -10.67 -19.99
CA ASP A 206 1.18 -11.18 -21.23
C ASP A 206 0.04 -12.18 -21.02
N SER A 207 0.14 -13.08 -20.04
CA SER A 207 -0.89 -14.06 -19.69
C SER A 207 -0.80 -14.49 -18.23
N GLU A 208 -1.89 -15.06 -17.70
CA GLU A 208 -1.90 -15.68 -16.37
C GLU A 208 -0.94 -16.89 -16.30
N ALA A 209 -0.76 -17.62 -17.40
CA ALA A 209 0.17 -18.75 -17.47
C ALA A 209 1.62 -18.27 -17.27
N ASN A 210 2.04 -17.26 -18.02
CA ASN A 210 3.38 -16.67 -17.89
C ASN A 210 3.56 -15.97 -16.52
N PHE A 211 2.51 -15.33 -16.00
CA PHE A 211 2.53 -14.82 -14.62
C PHE A 211 2.87 -15.93 -13.62
N LYS A 212 2.17 -17.08 -13.67
CA LYS A 212 2.43 -18.22 -12.77
C LYS A 212 3.82 -18.82 -12.99
N GLU A 213 4.23 -19.01 -14.23
CA GLU A 213 5.53 -19.57 -14.60
C GLU A 213 6.69 -18.73 -14.05
N LEU A 214 6.64 -17.41 -14.21
CA LEU A 214 7.68 -16.51 -13.71
C LEU A 214 7.74 -16.47 -12.18
N HIS A 215 6.62 -16.66 -11.48
CA HIS A 215 6.63 -16.81 -10.02
C HIS A 215 7.22 -18.14 -9.55
N ASN A 216 7.16 -19.19 -10.36
CA ASN A 216 7.82 -20.47 -10.09
C ASN A 216 9.32 -20.43 -10.35
N SER A 217 9.77 -19.54 -11.24
CA SER A 217 11.19 -19.42 -11.57
C SER A 217 11.96 -18.79 -10.40
N LYS A 218 13.07 -19.43 -9.98
CA LYS A 218 14.01 -18.85 -9.01
C LYS A 218 14.62 -17.59 -9.62
N THR A 219 14.13 -16.43 -9.22
CA THR A 219 14.75 -15.15 -9.58
C THR A 219 15.99 -14.97 -8.69
N ASN A 220 17.09 -14.41 -9.21
CA ASN A 220 18.25 -14.08 -8.37
C ASN A 220 17.96 -12.79 -7.58
N ASP A 221 17.40 -12.95 -6.37
CA ASP A 221 16.80 -11.88 -5.56
C ASP A 221 17.82 -10.92 -4.92
N ILE A 222 19.08 -11.35 -4.80
CA ILE A 222 20.18 -10.53 -4.26
C ILE A 222 20.28 -9.20 -5.03
N SER A 223 20.07 -9.23 -6.35
CA SER A 223 20.14 -8.03 -7.19
C SER A 223 19.02 -7.02 -6.93
N ILE A 224 17.85 -7.46 -6.47
CA ILE A 224 16.70 -6.57 -6.24
C ILE A 224 16.70 -6.00 -4.83
N GLU A 225 17.14 -6.75 -3.81
CA GLU A 225 17.28 -6.24 -2.44
C GLU A 225 18.35 -5.15 -2.36
N ASP A 226 19.53 -5.40 -2.93
CA ASP A 226 20.61 -4.42 -3.05
C ASP A 226 20.13 -3.15 -3.78
N TRP A 227 19.33 -3.32 -4.83
CA TRP A 227 18.79 -2.21 -5.59
C TRP A 227 17.67 -1.47 -4.83
N LEU A 228 16.81 -2.18 -4.11
CA LEU A 228 15.77 -1.61 -3.24
C LEU A 228 16.38 -0.91 -2.01
N GLY A 229 17.64 -1.20 -1.70
CA GLY A 229 18.39 -0.66 -0.58
C GLY A 229 17.82 -1.12 0.77
N ILE A 230 17.44 -2.40 0.83
CA ILE A 230 16.81 -3.05 1.99
C ILE A 230 17.65 -4.18 2.54
#